data_AF-A0A6C1QJX0-F1
#
_entry.id   AF-A0A6C1QJX0-F1
#
_cell.length_a   1.000
_cell.length_b   1.000
_cell.length_c   1.000
_cell.angle_alpha   90.00
_cell.angle_beta   90.00
_cell.angle_gamma   90.00
#
_symmetry.space_group_name_H-M   'P 1'
#
loop_
_entity.id
_entity.type
_entity.pdbx_description
1 polymer ?
#
loop_
_entity_poly.entity_id
_entity_poly.type
_entity_poly.pdbx_seq_one_letter_code
_entity_poly.pdbx_strand_id
1 'polypeptide(L)' 'NLKEAHSDDSQQLPIPATYIIGQDGKIAWRQFDPDYKKRSSVKDILEALEKL' A
#
# COMPACT_ATOMS: atom_id res chain seq x y z
N ASN A 1 -17.67 -17.88 2.96
CA ASN A 1 -18.22 -16.87 3.89
C ASN A 1 -17.13 -15.88 4.26
N LEU A 2 -17.27 -14.59 3.93
CA LEU A 2 -16.24 -13.57 4.16
C LEU A 2 -15.94 -13.32 5.65
N LYS A 3 -16.91 -13.60 6.54
CA LYS A 3 -16.77 -13.45 8.01
C LYS A 3 -15.67 -14.29 8.64
N GLU A 4 -15.29 -15.42 8.04
CA GLU A 4 -14.25 -16.31 8.59
C GLU A 4 -12.85 -15.92 8.13
N ALA A 5 -12.72 -15.07 7.11
CA ALA A 5 -11.46 -14.66 6.51
C ALA A 5 -11.01 -13.24 6.91
N HIS A 6 -11.90 -12.44 7.52
CA HIS A 6 -11.61 -11.07 7.95
C HIS A 6 -11.43 -10.99 9.46
N SER A 7 -10.50 -10.16 9.90
CA SER A 7 -10.17 -9.93 11.32
C SER A 7 -11.07 -8.90 12.00
N ASP A 8 -12.06 -8.35 11.29
CA ASP A 8 -13.01 -7.37 11.80
C ASP A 8 -14.43 -7.54 11.23
N ASP A 9 -15.39 -6.89 11.90
CA ASP A 9 -16.82 -6.91 11.56
C ASP A 9 -17.21 -5.86 10.48
N SER A 10 -16.25 -5.09 9.96
CA SER A 10 -16.52 -3.95 9.07
C SER A 10 -16.98 -4.38 7.66
N GLN A 11 -16.76 -5.65 7.31
CA GLN A 11 -16.95 -6.19 5.96
C GLN A 11 -16.17 -5.44 4.87
N GLN A 12 -15.16 -4.64 5.25
CA GLN A 12 -14.32 -3.90 4.30
C GLN A 12 -13.14 -4.78 3.87
N LEU A 13 -12.87 -4.79 2.57
CA LEU A 13 -11.65 -5.40 2.05
C LEU A 13 -10.49 -4.43 2.26
N PRO A 14 -9.40 -4.84 2.94
CA PRO A 14 -8.24 -3.99 3.09
C PRO A 14 -7.62 -3.71 1.71
N ILE A 15 -7.43 -2.44 1.38
CA ILE A 15 -6.72 -2.03 0.17
C ILE A 15 -5.22 -1.98 0.50
N PRO A 16 -4.36 -2.73 -0.21
CA PRO A 16 -2.93 -2.68 0.03
C PRO A 16 -2.37 -1.30 -0.33
N ALA A 17 -1.47 -0.80 0.50
CA ALA A 17 -0.79 0.47 0.29
C ALA A 17 0.68 0.38 0.67
N THR A 18 1.54 1.05 -0.12
CA THR A 18 2.97 1.20 0.17
C THR A 18 3.28 2.68 0.29
N TYR A 19 4.05 3.06 1.31
CA TYR A 19 4.47 4.45 1.53
C TYR A 19 5.98 4.52 1.64
N ILE A 20 6.57 5.57 1.06
CA ILE A 20 7.93 5.99 1.36
C ILE A 20 7.84 7.26 2.20
N ILE A 21 8.43 7.20 3.39
CA ILE A 21 8.41 8.29 4.36
C ILE A 21 9.81 8.89 4.43
N GLY A 22 9.90 10.20 4.19
CA GLY A 22 11.14 10.95 4.30
C GLY A 22 11.61 11.06 5.75
N GLN A 23 12.89 11.42 5.93
CA GLN A 23 13.46 11.61 7.28
C GLN A 23 12.81 12.77 8.04
N ASP A 24 12.15 13.70 7.34
CA ASP A 24 11.34 14.77 7.91
C ASP A 24 9.95 14.31 8.39
N GLY A 25 9.65 13.00 8.28
CA GLY A 25 8.39 12.39 8.66
C GLY A 25 7.25 12.60 7.66
N LYS A 26 7.52 13.15 6.46
CA LYS A 26 6.49 13.36 5.44
C LYS A 26 6.43 12.21 4.43
N ILE A 27 5.25 11.97 3.88
CA ILE A 27 5.07 11.01 2.79
C ILE A 27 5.70 11.61 1.53
N ALA A 28 6.80 11.01 1.08
CA ALA A 28 7.49 11.41 -0.13
C ALA A 28 6.88 10.72 -1.36
N TRP A 29 6.33 9.52 -1.18
CA TRP A 29 5.66 8.76 -2.23
C TRP A 29 4.66 7.76 -1.63
N ARG A 30 3.63 7.44 -2.40
CA ARG A 30 2.65 6.40 -2.05
C ARG A 30 2.17 5.63 -3.27
N GLN A 31 1.86 4.36 -3.06
CA GLN A 31 1.03 3.56 -3.95
C GLN A 31 -0.20 3.06 -3.19
N PHE A 32 -1.36 3.21 -3.82
CA PHE A 32 -2.66 2.77 -3.34
C PHE A 32 -3.52 2.43 -4.56
N ASP A 33 -3.99 1.18 -4.67
CA ASP A 33 -4.84 0.74 -5.77
C ASP A 33 -5.97 -0.16 -5.25
N PRO A 34 -7.25 0.15 -5.52
CA PRO A 34 -8.39 -0.70 -5.13
C PRO A 34 -8.31 -2.12 -5.67
N ASP A 35 -7.64 -2.34 -6.80
CA ASP A 35 -7.32 -3.67 -7.29
C ASP A 35 -6.13 -4.22 -6.47
N TYR A 36 -6.43 -5.10 -5.52
CA TYR A 36 -5.45 -5.71 -4.62
C TYR A 36 -4.29 -6.45 -5.33
N LYS A 37 -4.46 -6.79 -6.61
CA LYS A 37 -3.39 -7.42 -7.42
C LYS A 37 -2.36 -6.39 -7.89
N LYS A 38 -2.73 -5.12 -7.96
CA LYS A 38 -1.85 -4.01 -8.33
C LYS A 38 -1.13 -3.48 -7.10
N ARG A 39 -0.09 -4.20 -6.72
CA ARG A 39 0.85 -3.83 -5.66
C ARG A 39 2.15 -3.36 -6.27
N SER A 40 2.81 -2.39 -5.62
CA SER A 40 4.18 -2.02 -5.99
C SER A 40 5.10 -3.23 -5.93
N SER A 41 5.85 -3.43 -7.00
CA SER A 41 7.00 -4.32 -7.01
C SER A 41 8.18 -3.66 -6.31
N VAL A 42 9.19 -4.46 -5.96
CA VAL A 42 10.46 -3.94 -5.45
C VAL A 42 11.08 -2.93 -6.43
N LYS A 43 10.95 -3.19 -7.73
CA LYS A 43 11.45 -2.30 -8.79
C LYS A 43 10.76 -0.94 -8.74
N ASP A 44 9.43 -0.90 -8.60
CA ASP A 44 8.67 0.37 -8.54
C ASP A 44 9.09 1.21 -7.32
N ILE A 45 9.38 0.56 -6.19
CA ILE A 45 9.84 1.22 -4.97
C ILE A 45 11.23 1.81 -5.18
N LEU A 46 12.15 1.07 -5.81
CA LEU A 46 13.49 1.56 -6.11
C LEU A 46 13.46 2.74 -7.09
N GLU A 47 12.67 2.65 -8.16
CA GLU A 47 12.49 3.75 -9.11
C GLU A 47 11.85 4.99 -8.46
N ALA A 48 10.95 4.78 -7.49
CA ALA A 48 10.39 5.88 -6.71
C ALA A 48 11.47 6.54 -5.85
N LEU A 49 12.29 5.75 -5.15
CA LEU A 49 13.41 6.24 -4.31
C LEU A 49 14.45 7.02 -5.12
N GLU A 50 14.75 6.60 -6.35
CA GLU A 50 15.68 7.32 -7.24
C GLU A 50 15.16 8.70 -7.69
N LYS A 51 13.84 8.94 -7.59
CA LYS A 51 13.17 10.19 -8.00
C LYS A 51 12.85 11.12 -6.83
N LEU A 52 13.15 10.71 -5.59
CA LEU A 52 12.98 11.53 -4.39
C LEU A 52 14.18 12.47 -4.19
#